data_AF-A0ABD0P6B4-F1
#
_entry.id   AF-A0ABD0P6B4-F1
#
_cell.length_a   1.000
_cell.length_b   1.000
_cell.length_c   1.000
_cell.angle_alpha   90.00
_cell.angle_beta   90.00
_cell.angle_gamma   90.00
#
_symmetry.space_group_name_H-M   'P 1'
#
loop_
_entity.id
_entity.type
_entity.pdbx_description
1 polymer ?
#
loop_
_entity_poly.entity_id
_entity_poly.type
_entity_poly.pdbx_seq_one_letter_code
_entity_poly.pdbx_strand_id
1 'polypeptide(L)'
;TPVHRSNQSDFKLSTKTKELSKDVRDKIVDQHKAGMGYKTIAKQLGEKVTVVGAIIRKWKKHKTTVHLLWSGALCKISPRGVSMIMRT
;
A
#
# COMPACT_ATOMS: atom_id res chain seq x y z
N THR A 1 -19.30 -34.43 -12.00
CA THR A 1 -18.09 -33.65 -11.65
C THR A 1 -18.12 -32.35 -12.44
N PRO A 2 -18.40 -31.18 -11.84
CA PRO A 2 -18.27 -29.92 -12.54
C PRO A 2 -16.92 -29.29 -12.20
N VAL A 3 -16.11 -29.10 -13.23
CA VAL A 3 -14.79 -28.46 -13.17
C VAL A 3 -15.00 -26.98 -12.90
N HIS A 4 -14.56 -26.51 -11.73
CA HIS A 4 -14.61 -25.10 -11.35
C HIS A 4 -13.68 -24.30 -12.28
N ARG A 5 -14.25 -23.65 -13.29
CA ARG A 5 -13.54 -22.73 -14.18
C ARG A 5 -13.34 -21.41 -13.42
N SER A 6 -12.22 -21.31 -12.71
CA SER A 6 -11.77 -20.06 -12.10
C SER A 6 -11.38 -19.07 -13.19
N ASN A 7 -12.25 -18.08 -13.41
CA ASN A 7 -11.99 -16.94 -14.29
C ASN A 7 -10.71 -16.22 -13.80
N GLN A 8 -9.61 -16.42 -14.53
CA GLN A 8 -8.43 -15.55 -14.43
C GLN A 8 -8.85 -14.18 -14.94
N SER A 9 -9.12 -13.26 -14.01
CA SER A 9 -9.27 -11.84 -14.33
C SER A 9 -7.89 -11.23 -14.50
N ASP A 10 -7.72 -10.59 -15.65
CA ASP A 10 -6.46 -10.13 -16.21
C ASP A 10 -5.61 -9.28 -15.24
N PHE A 11 -4.32 -9.59 -15.20
CA PHE A 11 -3.29 -8.82 -14.50
C PHE A 11 -3.11 -7.45 -15.16
N LYS A 12 -3.98 -6.49 -14.83
CA LYS A 12 -3.72 -5.07 -15.11
C LYS A 12 -2.73 -4.56 -14.07
N LEU A 13 -1.43 -4.61 -14.42
CA LEU A 13 -0.37 -3.86 -13.76
C LEU A 13 -0.57 -2.37 -14.07
N SER A 14 -1.52 -1.72 -13.39
CA SER A 14 -1.64 -0.26 -13.50
C SER A 14 -0.73 0.39 -12.48
N THR A 15 0.36 0.97 -12.97
CA THR A 15 1.08 2.11 -12.40
C THR A 15 0.15 3.32 -12.26
N LYS A 16 -0.86 3.20 -11.39
CA LYS A 16 -1.77 4.28 -11.02
C LYS A 16 -1.89 4.23 -9.52
N THR A 17 -1.38 5.25 -8.85
CA THR A 17 -1.40 5.46 -7.41
C THR A 17 -2.85 5.50 -6.93
N LYS A 18 -3.48 4.33 -6.81
CA LYS A 18 -4.72 4.18 -6.08
C LYS A 18 -4.28 4.06 -4.63
N GLU A 19 -4.02 5.21 -4.01
CA GLU A 19 -3.83 5.26 -2.58
C GLU A 19 -5.03 4.59 -1.94
N LEU A 20 -4.85 3.39 -1.40
CA LEU A 20 -5.85 2.81 -0.52
C LEU A 20 -6.12 3.82 0.57
N SER A 21 -7.38 4.23 0.72
CA SER A 21 -7.80 5.15 1.78
C SER A 21 -7.31 4.64 3.12
N LYS A 22 -6.90 5.56 4.00
CA LYS A 22 -6.41 5.26 5.35
C LYS A 22 -7.39 4.36 6.11
N ASP A 23 -8.69 4.64 5.96
CA ASP A 23 -9.79 3.88 6.57
C ASP A 23 -9.79 2.39 6.17
N VAL A 24 -9.54 2.07 4.89
CA VAL A 24 -9.49 0.69 4.41
C VAL A 24 -8.28 -0.05 4.99
N ARG A 25 -7.15 0.65 5.17
CA ARG A 25 -5.93 0.07 5.75
C ARG A 25 -6.08 -0.21 7.23
N ASP A 26 -6.67 0.72 7.98
CA ASP A 26 -6.93 0.57 9.41
C ASP A 26 -7.87 -0.62 9.64
N LYS A 27 -8.94 -0.74 8.85
CA LYS A 27 -9.84 -1.91 8.86
C LYS A 27 -9.09 -3.22 8.61
N ILE A 28 -8.19 -3.29 7.62
CA ILE A 28 -7.38 -4.50 7.36
C ILE A 28 -6.55 -4.90 8.59
N VAL A 29 -5.93 -3.92 9.27
CA VAL A 29 -5.09 -4.18 10.45
C VAL A 29 -5.94 -4.67 11.61
N ASP A 30 -7.09 -4.05 11.88
CA ASP A 30 -7.99 -4.45 12.97
C ASP A 30 -8.55 -5.86 12.76
N GLN A 31 -8.97 -6.16 11.52
CA GLN A 31 -9.46 -7.47 11.14
C GLN A 31 -8.38 -8.56 11.27
N HIS A 32 -7.13 -8.25 10.93
CA HIS A 32 -6.01 -9.15 11.12
C HIS A 32 -5.67 -9.33 12.61
N LYS A 33 -5.78 -8.28 13.43
CA LYS A 33 -5.62 -8.38 14.90
C LYS A 33 -6.70 -9.25 15.54
N ALA A 34 -7.90 -9.28 14.96
CA ALA A 34 -8.97 -10.20 15.33
C ALA A 34 -8.74 -11.65 14.87
N GLY A 35 -7.61 -11.96 14.21
CA GLY A 35 -7.25 -13.30 13.78
C GLY A 35 -7.90 -13.74 12.46
N MET A 36 -8.50 -12.81 11.70
CA MET A 36 -9.11 -13.16 10.41
C MET A 36 -8.04 -13.46 9.35
N GLY A 37 -8.31 -14.48 8.54
CA GLY A 37 -7.40 -14.90 7.47
C GLY A 37 -7.37 -13.92 6.29
N TYR A 38 -6.24 -13.88 5.57
CA TYR A 38 -6.01 -12.98 4.44
C TYR A 38 -7.09 -13.04 3.35
N LYS A 39 -7.59 -14.24 3.01
CA LYS A 39 -8.63 -14.43 1.99
C LYS A 39 -9.98 -13.88 2.43
N THR A 40 -10.31 -13.99 3.72
CA THR A 40 -11.57 -13.50 4.30
C THR A 40 -11.61 -11.98 4.30
N ILE A 41 -10.52 -11.35 4.75
CA ILE A 41 -10.35 -9.89 4.76
C ILE A 41 -10.45 -9.32 3.33
N ALA A 42 -9.76 -9.95 2.38
CA ALA A 42 -9.80 -9.58 0.97
C ALA A 42 -11.24 -9.63 0.40
N LYS A 43 -12.00 -10.69 0.69
CA LYS A 43 -13.39 -10.83 0.23
C LYS A 43 -14.32 -9.80 0.86
N GLN A 44 -14.16 -9.49 2.15
CA GLN A 44 -14.99 -8.51 2.86
C GLN A 44 -14.78 -7.09 2.33
N LEU A 45 -13.55 -6.74 1.98
CA LEU A 45 -13.20 -5.39 1.51
C LEU A 45 -13.23 -5.26 -0.02
N GLY A 46 -13.46 -6.37 -0.75
CA GLY A 46 -13.39 -6.38 -2.21
C GLY A 46 -11.98 -6.13 -2.76
N GLU A 47 -10.96 -6.29 -1.93
CA GLU A 47 -9.57 -6.03 -2.26
C GLU A 47 -8.83 -7.31 -2.64
N LYS A 48 -7.69 -7.16 -3.33
CA LYS A 48 -6.85 -8.31 -3.68
C LYS A 48 -6.11 -8.83 -2.44
N VAL A 49 -6.01 -10.15 -2.29
CA VAL A 49 -5.26 -10.81 -1.20
C VAL A 49 -3.80 -10.33 -1.13
N THR A 50 -3.20 -10.00 -2.28
CA THR A 50 -1.84 -9.46 -2.38
C THR A 50 -1.69 -8.09 -1.71
N VAL A 51 -2.70 -7.22 -1.82
CA VAL A 51 -2.73 -5.90 -1.18
C VAL A 51 -2.84 -6.05 0.33
N VAL A 52 -3.76 -6.89 0.80
CA VAL A 52 -3.94 -7.22 2.22
C VAL A 52 -2.62 -7.75 2.81
N GLY A 53 -1.96 -8.67 2.11
CA GLY A 53 -0.66 -9.21 2.50
C GLY A 53 0.44 -8.15 2.55
N ALA A 54 0.51 -7.25 1.57
CA ALA A 54 1.48 -6.15 1.55
C ALA A 54 1.29 -5.19 2.74
N ILE A 55 0.03 -4.88 3.09
CA ILE A 55 -0.31 -4.02 4.22
C ILE A 55 0.09 -4.66 5.55
N ILE A 56 -0.28 -5.93 5.77
CA ILE A 56 0.05 -6.64 7.02
C ILE A 56 1.56 -6.81 7.17
N ARG A 57 2.29 -7.11 6.09
CA ARG A 57 3.77 -7.17 6.11
C ARG A 57 4.38 -5.83 6.48
N LYS A 58 3.88 -4.74 5.89
CA LYS A 58 4.33 -3.37 6.19
C LYS A 58 4.02 -2.97 7.63
N TRP A 59 2.85 -3.32 8.14
CA TRP A 59 2.45 -3.12 9.53
C TRP A 59 3.32 -3.93 10.49
N LYS A 60 3.60 -5.21 10.23
CA LYS A 60 4.53 -6.01 11.07
C LYS A 60 5.92 -5.38 11.14
N LYS A 61 6.41 -4.83 10.02
CA LYS A 61 7.75 -4.25 9.94
C LYS A 61 7.83 -2.87 10.60
N HIS A 62 6.88 -1.98 10.34
CA HIS A 62 6.97 -0.55 10.71
C HIS A 62 5.95 -0.12 11.78
N LYS A 63 5.05 -1.02 12.23
CA LYS A 63 3.91 -0.76 13.13
C LYS A 63 3.08 0.49 12.78
N THR A 64 3.11 0.90 11.51
CA THR A 64 2.52 2.16 11.06
C THR A 64 1.54 1.89 9.93
N THR A 65 0.29 2.32 10.10
CA THR A 65 -0.77 2.19 9.08
C THR A 65 -0.79 3.35 8.08
N VAL A 66 -0.18 4.48 8.46
CA VAL A 66 -0.03 5.67 7.61
C VAL A 66 0.98 5.39 6.49
N HIS A 67 0.74 5.90 5.28
CA HIS A 67 1.81 6.05 4.31
C HIS A 67 2.86 6.95 4.97
N LEU A 68 3.94 6.35 5.49
CA LEU A 68 5.17 7.11 5.64
C LEU A 68 5.46 7.65 4.24
N LEU A 69 5.23 8.95 4.07
CA LEU A 69 5.93 9.73 3.06
C LEU A 69 7.38 9.33 3.25
N TRP A 70 7.93 8.74 2.20
CA TRP A 70 9.30 8.25 2.18
C TRP A 70 10.16 9.34 2.80
N SER A 71 10.80 9.05 3.95
CA SER A 71 11.75 9.97 4.58
C SER A 71 13.05 9.92 3.79
N GLY A 72 12.95 10.15 2.48
CA GLY A 72 14.09 10.49 1.67
C GLY A 72 14.51 11.86 2.14
N ALA A 73 15.82 12.12 2.17
CA ALA A 73 16.32 13.44 2.47
C ALA A 73 15.52 14.44 1.64
N LEU A 74 14.79 15.34 2.31
CA LEU A 74 14.42 16.60 1.69
C LEU A 74 15.77 17.17 1.30
N CYS A 75 16.12 17.13 0.02
CA CYS A 75 17.37 17.66 -0.47
C CYS A 75 17.33 19.16 -0.15
N LYS A 76 17.81 19.51 1.04
CA LYS A 76 17.96 20.89 1.45
C LYS A 76 19.02 21.43 0.51
N ILE A 77 18.58 22.14 -0.52
CA ILE A 77 19.48 22.88 -1.38
C ILE A 77 20.21 23.84 -0.44
N SER A 78 21.54 23.75 -0.39
CA SER A 78 22.31 24.67 0.43
C SER A 78 22.13 26.09 -0.11
N PRO A 79 22.32 27.15 0.72
CA PRO A 79 22.28 28.53 0.23
C PRO A 79 23.19 28.75 -1.00
N ARG A 80 24.31 28.02 -1.06
CA ARG A 80 25.22 28.00 -2.21
C ARG A 80 24.60 27.36 -3.45
N GLY A 81 23.87 26.24 -3.30
CA GLY A 81 23.14 25.60 -4.39
C GLY A 81 22.05 26.50 -4.98
N VAL A 82 21.35 27.26 -4.13
CA VAL A 82 20.36 28.27 -4.57
C VAL A 82 21.04 29.39 -5.37
N SER A 83 22.17 29.90 -4.88
CA SER A 83 22.97 30.92 -5.60
C SER A 83 23.50 30.41 -6.95
N MET A 84 23.81 29.12 -7.09
CA MET A 84 24.24 28.54 -8.37
C MET A 84 23.10 28.47 -9.39
N ILE A 85 21.87 28.20 -8.95
CA ILE A 85 20.68 28.12 -9.82
C ILE A 85 20.22 29.52 -10.27
N MET A 86 20.37 30.53 -9.42
CA MET A 86 19.93 31.92 -9.71
C MET A 86 20.90 32.71 -10.61
N ARG A 87 21.96 32.08 -11.15
CA ARG A 87 22.86 32.74 -12.11
C ARG A 87 22.20 32.77 -13.50
N THR A 88 21.53 33.88 -13.78
CA THR A 88 21.12 34.31 -15.14
C THR A 88 22.13 35.31 -15.66
#